data_AF-A0A3P3R8T3-F1
#
_entry.id   AF-A0A3P3R8T3-F1
#
_cell.length_a   1.000
_cell.length_b   1.000
_cell.length_c   1.000
_cell.angle_alpha   90.00
_cell.angle_beta   90.00
_cell.angle_gamma   90.00
#
_symmetry.space_group_name_H-M   'P 1'
#
loop_
_entity.id
_entity.type
_entity.pdbx_description
1 polymer ?
#
loop_
_entity_poly.entity_id
_entity_poly.type
_entity_poly.pdbx_seq_one_letter_code
_entity_poly.pdbx_strand_id
1 'polypeptide(L)'
;MAETVTKTLEATLAPPTQGKEVRLRRLLSTYREALDDAFDSGADTMGGVSDVVTPFDLPYQAKAALCSYVPKLRKTYNARELDDEHPLRLTNQAATFDRDESRHYEICWNVPLPGYGTNFWIPLRLNPEQEPLWHDLLDGDAKAGEIRLQQNRSCWVLHATVQYEVSDPETDG
;
A
#
# COMPACT_ATOMS: atom_id res chain seq x y z
N MET A 1 5.84 17.96 24.17
CA MET A 1 4.50 17.62 23.65
C MET A 1 4.67 16.35 22.81
N ALA A 2 3.66 15.50 22.61
CA ALA A 2 3.82 14.37 21.70
C ALA A 2 3.77 14.88 20.25
N GLU A 3 4.82 14.64 19.47
CA GLU A 3 4.85 14.98 18.05
C GLU A 3 4.40 13.76 17.23
N THR A 4 3.42 13.94 16.34
CA THR A 4 3.03 12.88 15.39
C THR A 4 3.99 12.87 14.22
N VAL A 5 4.82 11.83 14.13
CA VAL A 5 5.78 11.64 13.05
C VAL A 5 5.20 10.67 12.02
N THR A 6 5.42 10.97 10.74
CA THR A 6 5.09 10.06 9.63
C THR A 6 6.36 9.44 9.06
N LYS A 7 6.42 8.11 8.97
CA LYS A 7 7.54 7.37 8.36
C LYS A 7 7.02 6.36 7.35
N THR A 8 7.81 6.08 6.31
CA THR A 8 7.53 4.98 5.38
C THR A 8 8.36 3.77 5.78
N LEU A 9 7.69 2.68 6.13
CA LEU A 9 8.32 1.38 6.35
C LEU A 9 8.44 0.65 5.02
N GLU A 10 9.50 -0.16 4.90
CA GLU A 10 9.78 -0.99 3.75
C GLU A 10 9.90 -2.45 4.18
N ALA A 11 9.27 -3.34 3.40
CA ALA A 11 9.48 -4.77 3.49
C ALA A 11 9.51 -5.38 2.10
N THR A 12 10.40 -6.35 1.89
CA THR A 12 10.40 -7.14 0.64
C THR A 12 9.52 -8.37 0.83
N LEU A 13 8.70 -8.73 -0.16
CA LEU A 13 7.94 -9.98 -0.08
C LEU A 13 8.89 -11.17 -0.12
N ALA A 14 8.65 -12.18 0.71
CA ALA A 14 9.25 -13.49 0.49
C ALA A 14 8.87 -14.00 -0.92
N PRO A 15 9.75 -14.73 -1.63
CA PRO A 15 9.50 -15.17 -3.00
C PRO A 15 8.11 -15.81 -3.15
N PRO A 16 7.20 -15.16 -3.89
CA PRO A 16 5.85 -15.69 -4.06
C PRO A 16 5.88 -17.00 -4.84
N THR A 17 4.94 -17.89 -4.53
CA THR A 17 4.68 -19.04 -5.41
C THR A 17 4.21 -18.54 -6.77
N GLN A 18 4.38 -19.33 -7.82
CA GLN A 18 4.01 -18.94 -9.19
C GLN A 18 2.56 -18.42 -9.28
N GLY A 19 1.62 -19.07 -8.58
CA GLY A 19 0.22 -18.63 -8.55
C GLY A 19 0.02 -17.27 -7.86
N LYS A 20 0.75 -16.98 -6.78
CA LYS A 20 0.71 -15.68 -6.11
C LYS A 20 1.36 -14.60 -6.98
N GLU A 21 2.47 -14.91 -7.63
CA GLU A 21 3.17 -13.99 -8.55
C GLU A 21 2.26 -13.55 -9.71
N VAL A 22 1.57 -14.49 -10.36
CA VAL A 22 0.63 -14.18 -11.44
C VAL A 22 -0.50 -13.28 -10.95
N ARG A 23 -1.03 -13.53 -9.74
CA ARG A 23 -2.08 -12.69 -9.15
C ARG A 23 -1.60 -11.28 -8.81
N LEU A 24 -0.38 -11.14 -8.27
CA LEU A 24 0.22 -9.83 -7.98
C LEU A 24 0.45 -9.02 -9.25
N ARG A 25 1.01 -9.64 -10.30
CA ARG A 25 1.22 -8.98 -11.59
C ARG A 25 -0.10 -8.55 -12.24
N ARG A 26 -1.11 -9.42 -12.22
CA ARG A 26 -2.44 -9.09 -12.76
C ARG A 26 -3.08 -7.94 -11.97
N LEU A 27 -2.98 -7.96 -10.65
CA LEU A 27 -3.48 -6.86 -9.82
C LEU A 27 -2.79 -5.54 -10.16
N LEU A 28 -1.45 -5.55 -10.28
CA LEU A 28 -0.67 -4.37 -10.64
C LEU A 28 -1.01 -3.87 -12.06
N SER A 29 -1.12 -4.76 -13.05
CA SER A 29 -1.43 -4.38 -14.43
C SER A 29 -2.84 -3.79 -14.54
N THR A 30 -3.85 -4.43 -13.94
CA THR A 30 -5.22 -3.92 -13.93
C THR A 30 -5.33 -2.60 -13.15
N TYR A 31 -4.52 -2.42 -12.11
CA TYR A 31 -4.48 -1.15 -11.39
C TYR A 31 -3.93 -0.01 -12.26
N ARG A 32 -2.84 -0.26 -12.99
CA ARG A 32 -2.23 0.74 -13.88
C ARG A 32 -3.18 1.13 -15.01
N GLU A 33 -3.83 0.15 -15.65
CA GLU A 33 -4.86 0.40 -16.66
C GLU A 33 -6.00 1.28 -16.11
N ALA A 34 -6.50 0.98 -14.91
CA ALA A 34 -7.53 1.79 -14.27
C ALA A 34 -7.04 3.21 -13.90
N LEU A 35 -5.77 3.35 -13.53
CA LEU A 35 -5.15 4.63 -13.23
C LEU A 35 -5.03 5.50 -14.49
N ASP A 36 -4.55 4.91 -15.59
CA ASP A 36 -4.40 5.57 -16.88
C ASP A 36 -5.77 6.03 -17.41
N ASP A 37 -6.76 5.14 -17.46
CA ASP A 37 -8.12 5.48 -17.90
C ASP A 37 -8.74 6.60 -17.04
N ALA A 38 -8.58 6.52 -15.72
CA ALA A 38 -9.08 7.56 -14.82
C ALA A 38 -8.36 8.90 -15.00
N PHE A 39 -7.04 8.88 -15.21
CA PHE A 39 -6.25 10.07 -15.45
C PHE A 39 -6.61 10.73 -16.78
N ASP A 40 -6.73 9.94 -17.86
CA ASP A 40 -7.05 10.37 -19.22
C ASP A 40 -8.50 10.84 -19.38
N SER A 41 -9.43 10.29 -18.60
CA SER A 41 -10.83 10.77 -18.56
C SER A 41 -10.95 12.25 -18.16
N GLY A 42 -9.90 12.81 -17.54
CA GLY A 42 -9.92 14.18 -17.00
C GLY A 42 -10.74 14.32 -15.70
N ALA A 43 -11.19 13.22 -15.10
CA ALA A 43 -11.94 13.24 -13.85
C ALA A 43 -11.14 13.91 -12.73
N ASP A 44 -11.74 14.94 -12.12
CA ASP A 44 -11.10 15.77 -11.09
C ASP A 44 -11.82 15.69 -9.74
N THR A 45 -12.81 14.79 -9.61
CA THR A 45 -13.54 14.51 -8.37
C THR A 45 -13.48 13.03 -8.03
N MET A 46 -13.67 12.69 -6.75
CA MET A 46 -13.70 11.29 -6.32
C MET A 46 -14.82 10.50 -7.01
N GLY A 47 -15.98 11.13 -7.23
CA GLY A 47 -17.12 10.51 -7.92
C GLY A 47 -16.82 10.21 -9.39
N GLY A 48 -16.29 11.18 -10.13
CA GLY A 48 -15.92 10.98 -11.53
C GLY A 48 -14.87 9.88 -11.71
N VAL A 49 -13.89 9.80 -10.82
CA VAL A 49 -12.90 8.71 -10.83
C VAL A 49 -13.57 7.37 -10.48
N SER A 50 -14.48 7.36 -9.51
CA SER A 50 -15.25 6.15 -9.14
C SER A 50 -16.00 5.57 -10.33
N ASP A 51 -16.63 6.42 -11.15
CA ASP A 51 -17.39 5.97 -12.33
C ASP A 51 -16.49 5.24 -13.35
N VAL A 52 -15.24 5.70 -13.50
CA VAL A 52 -14.25 5.09 -14.41
C VAL A 52 -13.69 3.78 -13.83
N VAL A 53 -13.34 3.75 -12.54
CA VAL A 53 -12.64 2.59 -11.94
C VAL A 53 -13.56 1.46 -11.48
N THR A 54 -14.87 1.72 -11.38
CA THR A 54 -15.89 0.73 -10.97
C THR A 54 -15.87 -0.56 -11.79
N PRO A 55 -15.81 -0.55 -13.15
CA PRO A 55 -15.79 -1.78 -13.95
C PRO A 55 -14.53 -2.63 -13.79
N PHE A 56 -13.42 -2.08 -13.26
CA PHE A 56 -12.17 -2.81 -13.14
C PHE A 56 -12.20 -3.87 -12.03
N ASP A 57 -11.51 -4.98 -12.26
CA ASP A 57 -11.37 -6.11 -11.33
C ASP A 57 -10.31 -5.80 -10.24
N LEU A 58 -10.62 -4.82 -9.40
CA LEU A 58 -9.75 -4.32 -8.34
C LEU A 58 -10.39 -4.48 -6.95
N PRO A 59 -9.59 -4.74 -5.90
CA PRO A 59 -10.09 -4.70 -4.53
C PRO A 59 -10.57 -3.29 -4.17
N TYR A 60 -11.50 -3.22 -3.22
CA TYR A 60 -12.07 -1.95 -2.76
C TYR A 60 -10.98 -0.93 -2.36
N GLN A 61 -9.93 -1.41 -1.67
CA GLN A 61 -8.82 -0.60 -1.20
C GLN A 61 -8.04 0.09 -2.33
N ALA A 62 -7.94 -0.57 -3.50
CA ALA A 62 -7.29 0.00 -4.67
C ALA A 62 -8.18 1.04 -5.36
N LYS A 63 -9.48 0.74 -5.54
CA LYS A 63 -10.45 1.68 -6.11
C LYS A 63 -10.57 2.94 -5.26
N ALA A 64 -10.69 2.78 -3.95
CA ALA A 64 -10.76 3.90 -3.01
C ALA A 64 -9.48 4.75 -3.04
N ALA A 65 -8.30 4.11 -3.15
CA ALA A 65 -7.04 4.83 -3.31
C ALA A 65 -7.04 5.67 -4.60
N LEU A 66 -7.44 5.10 -5.74
CA LEU A 66 -7.56 5.82 -7.02
C LEU A 66 -8.49 7.03 -6.90
N CYS A 67 -9.69 6.85 -6.34
CA CYS A 67 -10.66 7.94 -6.16
C CYS A 67 -10.08 9.12 -5.38
N SER A 68 -9.22 8.86 -4.39
CA SER A 68 -8.56 9.90 -3.60
C SER A 68 -7.31 10.49 -4.27
N TYR A 69 -6.66 9.74 -5.15
CA TYR A 69 -5.34 10.03 -5.68
C TYR A 69 -5.38 10.75 -7.03
N VAL A 70 -6.18 10.27 -7.99
CA VAL A 70 -6.27 10.84 -9.34
C VAL A 70 -6.64 12.34 -9.34
N PRO A 71 -7.59 12.81 -8.52
CA PRO A 71 -7.89 14.25 -8.45
C PRO A 71 -6.69 15.09 -8.00
N LYS A 72 -5.84 14.55 -7.11
CA LYS A 72 -4.65 15.23 -6.60
C LYS A 72 -3.55 15.32 -7.64
N LEU A 73 -3.42 14.33 -8.53
CA LEU A 73 -2.48 14.37 -9.64
C LEU A 73 -2.64 15.64 -10.47
N ARG A 74 -3.87 16.01 -10.82
CA ARG A 74 -4.14 17.24 -11.57
C ARG A 74 -4.15 18.48 -10.67
N LYS A 75 -4.92 18.46 -9.58
CA LYS A 75 -5.18 19.67 -8.77
C LYS A 75 -4.01 20.11 -7.90
N THR A 76 -3.24 19.15 -7.38
CA THR A 76 -2.18 19.41 -6.41
C THR A 76 -0.81 19.30 -7.05
N TYR A 77 -0.60 18.25 -7.85
CA TYR A 77 0.71 17.97 -8.44
C TYR A 77 0.87 18.52 -9.86
N ASN A 78 -0.21 19.01 -10.49
CA ASN A 78 -0.22 19.49 -11.88
C ASN A 78 0.44 18.49 -12.86
N ALA A 79 0.24 17.20 -12.60
CA ALA A 79 0.77 16.11 -13.40
C ALA A 79 0.16 16.14 -14.81
N ARG A 80 1.02 15.97 -15.81
CA ARG A 80 0.63 15.90 -17.23
C ARG A 80 0.75 14.50 -17.82
N GLU A 81 1.57 13.67 -17.20
CA GLU A 81 1.90 12.32 -17.63
C GLU A 81 2.03 11.44 -16.37
N LEU A 82 1.81 10.15 -16.56
CA LEU A 82 2.01 9.12 -15.55
C LEU A 82 3.29 8.34 -15.86
N ASP A 83 3.92 7.84 -14.80
CA ASP A 83 5.08 6.96 -14.92
C ASP A 83 4.61 5.51 -15.09
N ASP A 84 5.14 4.80 -16.09
CA ASP A 84 4.80 3.40 -16.41
C ASP A 84 5.10 2.43 -15.26
N GLU A 85 6.01 2.80 -14.36
CA GLU A 85 6.38 2.03 -13.17
C GLU A 85 5.54 2.39 -11.93
N HIS A 86 4.38 3.04 -12.11
CA HIS A 86 3.50 3.44 -11.00
C HIS A 86 3.24 2.29 -10.01
N PRO A 87 3.42 2.50 -8.69
CA PRO A 87 3.14 1.46 -7.72
C PRO A 87 1.62 1.24 -7.59
N LEU A 88 1.23 0.02 -7.24
CA LEU A 88 -0.13 -0.24 -6.77
C LEU A 88 -0.33 0.50 -5.45
N ARG A 89 -1.29 1.42 -5.40
CA ARG A 89 -1.66 2.15 -4.18
C ARG A 89 -2.92 1.54 -3.57
N LEU A 90 -2.92 1.38 -2.25
CA LEU A 90 -4.02 0.84 -1.47
C LEU A 90 -4.25 1.75 -0.25
N THR A 91 -5.52 1.92 0.14
CA THR A 91 -5.86 2.60 1.39
C THR A 91 -5.31 1.85 2.61
N ASN A 92 -5.28 2.50 3.77
CA ASN A 92 -4.89 1.89 5.05
C ASN A 92 -5.64 0.61 5.42
N GLN A 93 -6.86 0.41 4.92
CA GLN A 93 -7.59 -0.85 5.09
C GLN A 93 -6.92 -2.09 4.45
N ALA A 94 -5.88 -1.89 3.63
CA ALA A 94 -5.05 -2.97 3.13
C ALA A 94 -3.90 -3.33 4.09
N ALA A 95 -3.69 -2.56 5.17
CA ALA A 95 -2.66 -2.77 6.17
C ALA A 95 -3.04 -3.91 7.15
N THR A 96 -3.48 -5.04 6.61
CA THR A 96 -3.88 -6.22 7.37
C THR A 96 -2.68 -7.17 7.45
N PHE A 97 -2.03 -7.18 8.60
CA PHE A 97 -0.87 -8.02 8.88
C PHE A 97 -1.20 -9.04 9.97
N ASP A 98 -0.52 -10.17 9.94
CA ASP A 98 -0.49 -11.13 11.06
C ASP A 98 0.96 -11.37 11.49
N ARG A 99 1.12 -11.75 12.76
CA ARG A 99 2.41 -12.15 13.34
C ARG A 99 2.29 -13.55 13.94
N ASP A 100 3.28 -14.39 13.65
CA ASP A 100 3.39 -15.75 14.16
C ASP A 100 4.87 -16.16 14.24
N GLU A 101 5.40 -16.14 15.45
CA GLU A 101 6.81 -16.42 15.77
C GLU A 101 7.25 -17.84 15.41
N SER A 102 6.30 -18.76 15.17
CA SER A 102 6.64 -20.13 14.74
C SER A 102 7.03 -20.23 13.26
N ARG A 103 6.77 -19.18 12.47
CA ARG A 103 7.05 -19.14 11.03
C ARG A 103 8.47 -18.64 10.78
N HIS A 104 9.08 -19.11 9.70
CA HIS A 104 10.40 -18.61 9.24
C HIS A 104 10.38 -17.09 8.98
N TYR A 105 9.25 -16.54 8.53
CA TYR A 105 9.02 -15.10 8.47
C TYR A 105 7.81 -14.80 9.34
N GLU A 106 8.04 -14.09 10.45
CA GLU A 106 7.05 -13.92 11.51
C GLU A 106 5.85 -13.10 11.05
N ILE A 107 6.08 -12.08 10.21
CA ILE A 107 5.04 -11.19 9.73
C ILE A 107 4.59 -11.62 8.33
N CYS A 108 3.27 -11.79 8.13
CA CYS A 108 2.69 -11.89 6.79
C CYS A 108 1.68 -10.77 6.53
N TRP A 109 1.55 -10.43 5.25
CA TRP A 109 0.59 -9.44 4.76
C TRP A 109 -0.58 -10.15 4.06
N ASN A 110 -1.81 -9.76 4.40
CA ASN A 110 -3.01 -10.22 3.71
C ASN A 110 -3.25 -9.35 2.47
N VAL A 111 -2.78 -9.83 1.31
CA VAL A 111 -2.91 -9.10 0.06
C VAL A 111 -4.38 -9.04 -0.35
N PRO A 112 -4.99 -7.85 -0.47
CA PRO A 112 -6.36 -7.73 -0.92
C PRO A 112 -6.45 -8.06 -2.42
N LEU A 113 -7.39 -8.93 -2.78
CA LEU A 113 -7.74 -9.25 -4.15
C LEU A 113 -9.20 -8.88 -4.43
N PRO A 114 -9.60 -8.71 -5.70
CA PRO A 114 -11.00 -8.51 -6.03
C PRO A 114 -11.84 -9.71 -5.61
N GLY A 115 -13.08 -9.45 -5.18
CA GLY A 115 -14.01 -10.47 -4.70
C GLY A 115 -13.86 -10.82 -3.21
N TYR A 116 -14.92 -11.41 -2.64
CA TYR A 116 -14.92 -11.78 -1.23
C TYR A 116 -14.09 -13.04 -0.98
N GLY A 117 -13.22 -13.02 0.04
CA GLY A 117 -12.46 -14.19 0.49
C GLY A 117 -11.34 -14.65 -0.47
N THR A 118 -10.95 -13.83 -1.45
CA THR A 118 -9.93 -14.19 -2.44
C THR A 118 -8.51 -13.81 -2.01
N ASN A 119 -8.37 -13.02 -0.93
CA ASN A 119 -7.11 -12.58 -0.37
C ASN A 119 -6.16 -13.74 -0.08
N PHE A 120 -4.87 -13.47 -0.05
CA PHE A 120 -3.88 -14.45 0.35
C PHE A 120 -2.82 -13.84 1.24
N TRP A 121 -2.25 -14.66 2.13
CA TRP A 121 -1.13 -14.28 2.98
C TRP A 121 0.19 -14.45 2.25
N ILE A 122 1.06 -13.44 2.35
CA ILE A 122 2.44 -13.50 1.86
C ILE A 122 3.41 -13.07 2.97
N PRO A 123 4.46 -13.85 3.26
CA PRO A 123 5.41 -13.45 4.28
C PRO A 123 6.27 -12.27 3.85
N LEU A 124 6.66 -11.46 4.83
CA LEU A 124 7.49 -10.28 4.65
C LEU A 124 8.92 -10.51 5.15
N ARG A 125 9.88 -9.92 4.44
CA ARG A 125 11.28 -9.78 4.84
C ARG A 125 11.47 -8.32 5.25
N LEU A 126 11.50 -8.08 6.55
CA LEU A 126 11.62 -6.73 7.11
C LEU A 126 13.05 -6.21 6.96
N ASN A 127 13.18 -4.89 6.86
CA ASN A 127 14.45 -4.24 7.17
C ASN A 127 14.64 -4.27 8.71
N PRO A 128 15.72 -4.87 9.24
CA PRO A 128 15.97 -4.90 10.69
C PRO A 128 15.97 -3.53 11.36
N GLU A 129 16.38 -2.47 10.65
CA GLU A 129 16.39 -1.10 11.17
C GLU A 129 14.99 -0.50 11.39
N GLN A 130 13.97 -1.11 10.76
CA GLN A 130 12.58 -0.67 10.82
C GLN A 130 11.68 -1.67 11.57
N GLU A 131 12.23 -2.80 12.00
CA GLU A 131 11.50 -3.86 12.68
C GLU A 131 10.69 -3.39 13.90
N PRO A 132 11.22 -2.52 14.79
CA PRO A 132 10.43 -2.00 15.92
C PRO A 132 9.13 -1.31 15.48
N LEU A 133 9.17 -0.52 14.41
CA LEU A 133 7.98 0.18 13.90
C LEU A 133 6.99 -0.75 13.19
N TRP A 134 7.45 -1.89 12.67
CA TRP A 134 6.55 -2.93 12.18
C TRP A 134 5.80 -3.60 13.33
N HIS A 135 6.45 -3.80 14.48
CA HIS A 135 5.81 -4.30 15.69
C HIS A 135 4.83 -3.29 16.27
N ASP A 136 5.21 -2.01 16.38
CA ASP A 136 4.28 -0.94 16.82
C ASP A 136 3.02 -0.89 15.94
N LEU A 137 3.16 -1.11 14.62
CA LEU A 137 2.03 -1.17 13.70
C LEU A 137 1.11 -2.39 13.95
N LEU A 138 1.68 -3.54 14.31
CA LEU A 138 0.95 -4.77 14.62
C LEU A 138 0.25 -4.71 15.99
N ASP A 139 0.91 -4.11 16.97
CA ASP A 139 0.42 -3.97 18.34
C ASP A 139 -0.61 -2.83 18.47
N GLY A 140 -0.69 -1.96 17.46
CA GLY A 140 -1.67 -0.86 17.37
C GLY A 140 -1.18 0.47 17.93
N ASP A 141 0.09 0.53 18.34
CA ASP A 141 0.78 1.73 18.83
C ASP A 141 1.15 2.70 17.68
N ALA A 142 1.19 2.21 16.44
CA ALA A 142 1.27 3.01 15.22
C ALA A 142 0.05 2.81 14.31
N LYS A 143 -0.33 3.87 13.59
CA LYS A 143 -1.44 3.83 12.63
C LYS A 143 -0.93 3.72 11.20
N ALA A 144 -1.43 2.72 10.46
CA ALA A 144 -1.19 2.64 9.03
C ALA A 144 -1.92 3.75 8.25
N GLY A 145 -1.19 4.32 7.30
CA GLY A 145 -1.70 5.15 6.22
C GLY A 145 -1.74 4.38 4.91
N GLU A 146 -1.35 5.02 3.81
CA GLU A 146 -1.32 4.38 2.51
C GLU A 146 -0.31 3.24 2.43
N ILE A 147 -0.73 2.16 1.77
CA ILE A 147 0.13 1.03 1.39
C ILE A 147 0.44 1.13 -0.11
N ARG A 148 1.71 0.96 -0.47
CA ARG A 148 2.17 0.93 -1.85
C ARG A 148 2.90 -0.38 -2.11
N LEU A 149 2.59 -1.04 -3.23
CA LEU A 149 3.28 -2.24 -3.67
C LEU A 149 3.92 -1.98 -5.02
N GLN A 150 5.23 -2.19 -5.10
CA GLN A 150 6.01 -1.97 -6.31
C GLN A 150 6.77 -3.23 -6.70
N GLN A 151 6.77 -3.54 -7.99
CA GLN A 151 7.65 -4.57 -8.54
C GLN A 151 9.01 -3.95 -8.83
N ASN A 152 10.07 -4.44 -8.19
CA ASN A 152 11.46 -4.09 -8.44
C ASN A 152 12.18 -5.29 -9.05
N ARG A 153 12.38 -5.25 -10.38
CA ARG A 153 12.97 -6.34 -11.17
C ARG A 153 12.24 -7.67 -10.94
N SER A 154 12.80 -8.53 -10.09
CA SER A 154 12.31 -9.87 -9.74
C SER A 154 11.68 -9.96 -8.35
N CYS A 155 11.62 -8.86 -7.61
CA CYS A 155 11.13 -8.82 -6.24
C CYS A 155 10.01 -7.80 -6.08
N TRP A 156 9.22 -7.97 -5.02
CA TRP A 156 8.14 -7.06 -4.68
C TRP A 156 8.50 -6.33 -3.39
N VAL A 157 8.37 -5.02 -3.40
CA VAL A 157 8.63 -4.15 -2.25
C VAL A 157 7.31 -3.54 -1.81
N LEU A 158 6.98 -3.76 -0.54
CA LEU A 158 5.83 -3.19 0.14
C LEU A 158 6.30 -1.97 0.93
N HIS A 159 5.69 -0.82 0.66
CA HIS A 159 5.84 0.38 1.45
C HIS A 159 4.58 0.63 2.27
N ALA A 160 4.73 0.74 3.59
CA ALA A 160 3.64 1.08 4.49
C ALA A 160 3.92 2.42 5.15
N THR A 161 3.04 3.40 4.94
CA THR A 161 3.13 4.66 5.68
C THR A 161 2.62 4.43 7.09
N VAL A 162 3.38 4.82 8.11
CA VAL A 162 2.98 4.73 9.53
C VAL A 162 3.04 6.09 10.19
N GLN A 163 2.09 6.33 11.09
CA GLN A 163 2.04 7.50 11.96
C GLN A 163 2.18 7.03 13.40
N TYR A 164 3.13 7.58 14.14
CA TYR A 164 3.39 7.25 15.55
C TYR A 164 3.75 8.52 16.33
N GLU A 165 3.56 8.48 17.64
CA GLU A 165 3.85 9.60 18.53
C GLU A 165 5.28 9.47 19.08
N VAL A 166 6.05 10.55 19.01
CA VAL A 166 7.36 10.65 19.64
C VAL A 166 7.25 11.61 20.81
N SER A 167 7.65 11.15 21.99
CA SER A 167 7.82 12.03 23.16
C SER A 167 9.08 12.87 22.96
N ASP A 168 8.97 14.19 23.12
CA ASP A 168 10.14 15.07 23.23
C ASP A 168 11.13 14.48 24.26
N PRO A 169 12.44 14.36 23.97
CA PRO A 169 13.41 14.05 25.00
C PRO A 169 13.33 15.16 26.06
N GLU A 170 13.06 14.80 27.31
CA GLU A 170 13.20 15.72 28.43
C GLU A 170 14.60 16.34 28.33
N THR A 171 14.64 17.64 28.04
CA THR A 171 15.90 18.38 27.99
C THR A 171 16.44 18.37 29.42
N ASP A 172 17.37 17.46 29.69
CA ASP A 172 18.15 17.45 30.94
C ASP A 172 18.84 18.82 31.03
N GLY A 173 18.42 19.61 32.03
CA GLY A 173 18.74 21.02 32.19
C GLY A 173 20.05 21.28 32.92
#